data_AF-A0A7Y2AQA2-F1
#
_entry.id   AF-A0A7Y2AQA2-F1
#
_cell.length_a   1.000
_cell.length_b   1.000
_cell.length_c   1.000
_cell.angle_alpha   90.00
_cell.angle_beta   90.00
_cell.angle_gamma   90.00
#
_symmetry.space_group_name_H-M   'P 1'
#
loop_
_entity.id
_entity.type
_entity.pdbx_description
1 polymer ?
#
loop_
_entity_poly.entity_id
_entity_poly.type
_entity_poly.pdbx_seq_one_letter_code
_entity_poly.pdbx_strand_id
1 'polypeptide(L)'
;MSVTDQIGKHMRAVYLGGNWTDVHLKKVLADVTWQEATTQVDSCNTIATLVFHMNYFIHVVIKVLEGGPLEGNDKLSFDHP
;
A
#
# COMPACT_ATOMS: atom_id res chain seq x y z
N MET A 1 12.60 -13.53 19.16
CA MET A 1 11.90 -12.64 18.21
C MET A 1 12.94 -12.13 17.24
N SER A 2 12.85 -12.50 15.97
CA SER A 2 13.85 -12.13 14.95
C SER A 2 13.60 -10.72 14.41
N VAL A 3 14.60 -10.15 13.73
CA VAL A 3 14.44 -8.87 13.00
C VAL A 3 13.35 -9.00 11.94
N THR A 4 13.29 -10.14 11.24
CA THR A 4 12.27 -10.44 10.22
C THR A 4 10.86 -10.40 10.82
N ASP A 5 10.67 -10.94 12.03
CA ASP A 5 9.37 -10.90 12.71
C ASP A 5 8.94 -9.46 13.03
N GLN A 6 9.89 -8.59 13.42
CA GLN A 6 9.58 -7.17 13.69
C GLN A 6 9.24 -6.40 12.42
N ILE A 7 9.98 -6.63 11.33
CA ILE A 7 9.68 -6.00 10.04
C ILE A 7 8.27 -6.42 9.58
N GLY A 8 7.93 -7.71 9.64
CA GLY A 8 6.60 -8.20 9.29
C GLY A 8 5.50 -7.61 10.17
N LYS A 9 5.74 -7.48 11.48
CA LYS A 9 4.82 -6.82 12.42
C LYS A 9 4.62 -5.34 12.07
N HIS A 10 5.68 -4.59 11.82
CA HIS A 10 5.59 -3.16 11.50
C HIS A 10 4.91 -2.92 10.15
N MET A 11 5.21 -3.75 9.15
CA MET A 11 4.55 -3.71 7.83
C MET A 11 3.02 -3.86 7.97
N ARG A 12 2.58 -4.85 8.76
CA ARG A 12 1.14 -5.03 9.07
C ARG A 12 0.57 -3.86 9.84
N ALA A 13 1.33 -3.28 10.78
CA ALA A 13 0.88 -2.17 11.60
C ALA A 13 0.67 -0.87 10.81
N VAL A 14 1.45 -0.62 9.76
CA VAL A 14 1.24 0.52 8.86
C VAL A 14 -0.08 0.40 8.10
N TYR A 15 -0.42 -0.80 7.60
CA TYR A 15 -1.63 -1.02 6.80
C TYR A 15 -2.90 -1.15 7.65
N LEU A 16 -2.81 -1.91 8.75
CA LEU A 16 -3.95 -2.36 9.55
C LEU A 16 -3.98 -1.78 10.97
N GLY A 17 -2.98 -0.98 11.35
CA GLY A 17 -2.92 -0.29 12.63
C GLY A 17 -2.44 -1.18 13.79
N GLY A 18 -2.74 -0.73 15.01
CA GLY A 18 -2.53 -1.49 16.24
C GLY A 18 -1.34 -1.06 17.10
N ASN A 19 -0.22 -0.57 16.52
CA ASN A 19 0.93 -0.15 17.34
C ASN A 19 2.02 0.68 16.62
N TRP A 20 1.73 1.32 15.48
CA TRP A 20 2.69 2.18 14.77
C TRP A 20 2.39 3.65 15.07
N THR A 21 3.43 4.44 15.37
CA THR A 21 3.28 5.83 15.86
C THR A 21 2.86 6.83 14.80
N ASP A 22 3.02 6.51 13.51
CA ASP A 22 2.79 7.48 12.43
C ASP A 22 1.41 7.34 11.77
N VAL A 23 1.23 6.35 10.89
CA VAL A 23 0.07 6.28 10.00
C VAL A 23 -0.56 4.89 10.03
N HIS A 24 -1.89 4.86 10.18
CA HIS A 24 -2.72 3.68 10.01
C HIS A 24 -3.53 3.85 8.72
N LEU A 25 -3.04 3.27 7.62
CA LEU A 25 -3.57 3.50 6.27
C LEU A 25 -5.07 3.22 6.17
N LYS A 26 -5.53 2.07 6.69
CA LYS A 26 -6.96 1.71 6.70
C LYS A 26 -7.83 2.71 7.45
N LYS A 27 -7.34 3.32 8.54
CA LYS A 27 -8.09 4.33 9.29
C LYS A 27 -8.13 5.68 8.57
N VAL A 28 -7.03 6.08 7.95
CA VAL A 28 -6.96 7.35 7.19
C VAL A 28 -7.84 7.32 5.95
N LEU A 29 -8.05 6.14 5.36
CA LEU A 29 -8.91 5.97 4.19
C LEU A 29 -10.36 5.60 4.55
N ALA A 30 -10.71 5.52 5.83
CA ALA A 30 -11.99 4.94 6.26
C ALA A 30 -13.22 5.79 5.92
N ASP A 31 -13.03 7.12 5.83
CA ASP A 31 -14.06 8.11 5.55
C ASP A 31 -13.92 8.75 4.16
N VAL A 32 -12.92 8.34 3.38
CA VAL A 32 -12.73 8.80 2.00
C VAL A 32 -13.80 8.21 1.10
N THR A 33 -14.60 9.08 0.48
CA THR A 33 -15.60 8.69 -0.52
C THR A 33 -14.94 8.31 -1.85
N TRP A 34 -15.65 7.57 -2.71
CA TRP A 34 -15.10 7.22 -4.03
C TRP A 34 -14.90 8.47 -4.91
N GLN A 35 -15.72 9.51 -4.73
CA GLN A 35 -15.57 10.78 -5.42
C GLN A 35 -14.29 11.49 -4.99
N GLU A 36 -14.03 11.59 -3.69
CA GLU A 36 -12.76 12.14 -3.17
C GLU A 36 -11.57 11.29 -3.61
N ALA A 37 -11.73 9.96 -3.61
CA ALA A 37 -10.67 9.04 -3.98
C ALA A 37 -10.21 9.21 -5.43
N THR A 38 -11.15 9.54 -6.33
CA THR A 38 -10.92 9.67 -7.78
C THR A 38 -10.77 11.11 -8.25
N THR A 39 -10.95 12.10 -7.36
CA THR A 39 -10.76 13.51 -7.69
C THR A 39 -9.27 13.80 -7.86
N GLN A 40 -8.89 14.29 -9.04
CA GLN A 40 -7.55 14.79 -9.31
C GLN A 40 -7.41 16.24 -8.82
N VAL A 41 -6.31 16.51 -8.12
CA VAL A 41 -5.92 17.87 -7.68
C VAL A 41 -4.69 18.28 -8.48
N ASP A 42 -4.83 19.32 -9.28
CA ASP A 42 -3.80 19.81 -10.21
C ASP A 42 -3.23 18.68 -11.08
N SER A 43 -1.90 18.50 -11.07
CA SER A 43 -1.19 17.44 -11.78
C SER A 43 -0.84 16.24 -10.89
N CYS A 44 -1.42 16.14 -9.69
CA CYS A 44 -1.12 15.06 -8.75
C CYS A 44 -1.86 13.76 -9.13
N ASN A 45 -1.33 12.64 -8.65
CA ASN A 45 -2.04 11.37 -8.66
C ASN A 45 -3.24 11.44 -7.71
N THR A 46 -4.32 10.76 -8.06
CA THR A 46 -5.50 10.64 -7.20
C THR A 46 -5.18 9.76 -5.97
N ILE A 47 -5.99 9.86 -4.91
CA ILE A 47 -5.86 8.98 -3.74
C ILE A 47 -5.99 7.51 -4.17
N ALA A 48 -6.95 7.19 -5.05
CA ALA A 48 -7.15 5.84 -5.59
C ALA A 48 -5.88 5.32 -6.28
N THR A 49 -5.26 6.15 -7.13
CA THR A 49 -4.01 5.82 -7.82
C THR A 49 -2.88 5.53 -6.83
N LEU A 50 -2.69 6.38 -5.83
CA LEU A 50 -1.63 6.20 -4.83
C LEU A 50 -1.84 4.94 -3.99
N VAL A 51 -3.08 4.69 -3.53
CA VAL A 51 -3.42 3.50 -2.75
C VAL A 51 -3.22 2.24 -3.57
N PHE A 52 -3.60 2.23 -4.84
CA PHE A 52 -3.37 1.10 -5.72
C PHE A 52 -1.86 0.86 -5.94
N HIS A 53 -1.10 1.92 -6.26
CA HIS A 53 0.34 1.85 -6.46
C HIS A 53 1.07 1.26 -5.24
N MET A 54 0.73 1.71 -4.04
CA MET A 54 1.28 1.15 -2.79
C MET A 54 0.96 -0.34 -2.64
N ASN A 55 -0.30 -0.74 -2.85
CA ASN A 55 -0.72 -2.14 -2.70
C ASN A 55 -0.08 -3.06 -3.76
N TYR A 56 0.11 -2.58 -4.98
CA TYR A 56 0.74 -3.32 -6.06
C TYR A 56 2.14 -3.82 -5.63
N PHE A 57 2.98 -2.93 -5.12
CA PHE A 57 4.34 -3.30 -4.72
C PHE A 57 4.39 -4.21 -3.50
N ILE A 58 3.43 -4.11 -2.57
CA ILE A 58 3.32 -5.09 -1.48
C ILE A 58 3.05 -6.50 -2.02
N HIS A 59 2.16 -6.65 -3.01
CA HIS A 59 1.92 -7.95 -3.64
C HIS A 59 3.16 -8.50 -4.35
N VAL A 60 3.91 -7.64 -5.05
CA VAL A 60 5.17 -8.03 -5.72
C VAL A 60 6.21 -8.50 -4.69
N VAL A 61 6.42 -7.73 -3.62
CA VAL A 61 7.42 -8.04 -2.59
C VAL A 61 7.06 -9.31 -1.83
N ILE A 62 5.78 -9.54 -1.51
CA ILE A 62 5.34 -10.76 -0.82
C ILE A 62 5.73 -12.01 -1.63
N LYS A 63 5.49 -12.03 -2.95
CA LYS A 63 5.87 -13.17 -3.79
C LYS A 63 7.37 -13.48 -3.74
N VAL A 64 8.21 -12.45 -3.72
CA VAL A 64 9.68 -12.61 -3.60
C VAL A 64 10.05 -13.18 -2.23
N LEU A 65 9.42 -12.68 -1.17
CA LEU A 65 9.66 -13.16 0.20
C LEU A 65 9.20 -14.62 0.40
N GLU A 66 8.24 -15.09 -0.39
CA GLU A 66 7.79 -16.49 -0.44
C GLU A 66 8.69 -17.39 -1.30
N GLY A 67 9.78 -16.86 -1.87
CA GLY A 67 10.75 -17.59 -2.68
C GLY A 67 10.45 -17.59 -4.18
N GLY A 68 9.47 -16.82 -4.63
CA GLY A 68 9.17 -16.60 -6.04
C GLY A 68 10.12 -15.59 -6.71
N PRO A 69 10.08 -15.48 -8.06
CA PRO A 69 10.84 -14.48 -8.79
C PRO A 69 10.29 -13.06 -8.56
N LEU A 70 11.14 -12.04 -8.79
CA LEU A 70 10.71 -10.65 -8.82
C LEU A 70 9.98 -10.35 -10.13
N GLU A 71 8.65 -10.33 -10.08
CA GLU A 71 7.76 -10.03 -11.20
C GLU A 71 6.91 -8.79 -10.91
N GLY A 72 7.51 -7.61 -11.05
CA GLY A 72 6.84 -6.32 -10.93
C GLY A 72 7.07 -5.46 -12.16
N ASN A 73 6.08 -4.62 -12.50
CA ASN A 73 6.16 -3.65 -13.59
C ASN A 73 5.55 -2.33 -13.12
N ASP A 74 6.35 -1.27 -13.12
CA ASP A 74 5.93 0.05 -12.66
C ASP A 74 4.71 0.57 -13.42
N LYS A 75 4.61 0.32 -14.73
CA LYS A 75 3.43 0.70 -15.52
C LYS A 75 2.15 0.06 -15.00
N LEU A 76 2.22 -1.20 -14.55
CA LEU A 76 1.05 -1.92 -14.01
C LEU A 76 0.68 -1.43 -12.61
N SER A 77 1.58 -0.74 -11.90
CA SER A 77 1.28 -0.15 -10.59
C SER A 77 0.36 1.08 -10.66
N PHE A 78 0.05 1.55 -11.86
CA PHE A 78 -0.93 2.63 -12.11
C PHE A 78 -2.17 2.13 -12.85
N ASP A 79 -2.25 0.85 -13.18
CA ASP A 79 -3.33 0.23 -13.96
C ASP A 79 -4.48 -0.19 -13.03
N HIS A 80 -5.23 0.79 -12.55
CA HIS A 80 -6.40 0.59 -11.70
C HIS A 80 -7.70 0.98 -12.43
N PRO A 81 -8.83 0.31 -12.14
CA PRO A 81 -10.15 0.70 -12.64
C PRO A 81 -10.57 2.12 -12.23
#